data_AF-A0A377K1N6-F1
#
_entry.id   AF-A0A377K1N6-F1
#
_cell.length_a   1.000
_cell.length_b   1.000
_cell.length_c   1.000
_cell.angle_alpha   90.00
_cell.angle_beta   90.00
_cell.angle_gamma   90.00
#
_symmetry.space_group_name_H-M   'P 1'
#
loop_
_entity.id
_entity.type
_entity.pdbx_description
1 polymer ?
#
loop_
_entity_poly.entity_id
_entity_poly.type
_entity_poly.pdbx_seq_one_letter_code
_entity_poly.pdbx_strand_id
1 'polypeptide(L)'
;MNNMSITLLIIKTVFNARGLYHSMQFVLRLRPDLHKLLESTQNGIHDSSKYDSDTIQAFSTYFHETIHWWQHIGSTSGFLLSLSYPAQCHINFPFLKEYIQHTGPKKPIIKYNEKYAKDFHPTDKEFLAINPILNNFHDIEFFKSLLIQPKSANSVVNDDLFESVGHSFHITYSSFVSLLSSIVDREVKFMPKGYAWDEKFKNLTDKKIKNHCYGESAYICPIGLIDLFEGQARFSQMQYLYFASNKELTWSDFEKLGMLKGVYYSAFETFLTLTDSEKPLNVGSPLIALYLLILDLSINPAEGFPFDIMNYEEFINSTHPGIRFMNLCKVIKNKHPEFKEAIIDFSSSEYYLISTTLSRSIESPSTLDVCNKICNWLENEESIIELMKEEQNFDYKPENQPIRLLFSQFIKISKK
;
A
#
# COMPACT_ATOMS: atom_id res chain seq x y z
N MET A 1 27.74 4.85 -7.96
CA MET A 1 27.00 5.74 -7.05
C MET A 1 26.19 6.76 -7.85
N ASN A 2 25.07 6.33 -8.43
CA ASN A 2 23.99 7.23 -8.83
C ASN A 2 23.02 7.22 -7.66
N ASN A 3 23.01 8.29 -6.87
CA ASN A 3 21.98 8.52 -5.85
C ASN A 3 20.64 8.71 -6.57
N MET A 4 19.94 7.62 -6.86
CA MET A 4 18.49 7.66 -7.05
C MET A 4 17.88 7.79 -5.67
N SER A 5 17.90 9.02 -5.15
CA SER A 5 17.01 9.41 -4.08
C SER A 5 15.58 9.25 -4.61
N ILE A 6 14.92 8.17 -4.20
CA ILE A 6 13.46 7.99 -4.34
C ILE A 6 12.71 9.11 -3.57
N THR A 7 13.44 9.94 -2.81
CA THR A 7 12.99 11.16 -2.12
C THR A 7 12.91 12.42 -3.01
N LEU A 8 13.14 12.34 -4.32
CA LEU A 8 13.14 13.50 -5.22
C LEU A 8 12.04 13.44 -6.28
N LEU A 9 10.82 13.08 -5.87
CA LEU A 9 9.62 13.40 -6.64
C LEU A 9 9.05 14.77 -6.22
N ILE A 10 9.59 15.80 -6.86
CA ILE A 10 8.84 16.94 -7.40
C ILE A 10 8.37 18.02 -6.38
N ILE A 11 9.22 19.04 -6.15
CA ILE A 11 8.76 20.44 -6.18
C ILE A 11 8.76 20.88 -7.66
N LYS A 12 7.83 20.35 -8.45
CA LYS A 12 7.35 21.06 -9.64
C LYS A 12 5.95 21.51 -9.25
N THR A 13 5.76 22.81 -9.29
CA THR A 13 4.46 23.45 -9.40
C THR A 13 3.49 22.62 -10.27
N VAL A 14 2.21 22.57 -9.90
CA VAL A 14 1.10 21.86 -10.58
C VAL A 14 0.81 22.38 -12.01
N PHE A 15 1.76 23.07 -12.63
CA PHE A 15 1.68 23.49 -14.03
C PHE A 15 2.01 22.35 -15.02
N ASN A 16 2.74 21.31 -14.58
CA ASN A 16 3.14 20.19 -15.44
C ASN A 16 2.27 18.92 -15.26
N ALA A 17 1.28 18.95 -14.37
CA ALA A 17 0.34 17.85 -14.10
C ALA A 17 -1.05 18.43 -13.79
N ARG A 18 -2.12 17.70 -14.12
CA ARG A 18 -3.51 18.16 -13.85
C ARG A 18 -3.88 18.02 -12.36
N GLY A 19 -3.42 16.94 -11.73
CA GLY A 19 -3.53 16.67 -10.31
C GLY A 19 -2.28 15.93 -9.82
N LEU A 20 -2.07 15.93 -8.50
CA LEU A 20 -1.02 15.15 -7.83
C LEU A 20 -1.43 14.87 -6.38
N TYR A 21 -1.43 13.61 -5.99
CA TYR A 21 -1.39 13.18 -4.60
C TYR A 21 0.05 12.97 -4.11
N HIS A 22 0.41 13.59 -2.99
CA HIS A 22 1.72 13.42 -2.36
C HIS A 22 1.61 12.54 -1.11
N SER A 23 2.02 11.27 -1.22
CA SER A 23 1.89 10.26 -0.17
C SER A 23 2.60 10.60 1.15
N MET A 24 3.78 11.24 1.11
CA MET A 24 4.50 11.64 2.33
C MET A 24 3.85 12.82 3.07
N GLN A 25 3.14 13.70 2.35
CA GLN A 25 2.51 14.89 2.93
C GLN A 25 1.01 14.68 3.16
N PHE A 26 0.43 13.61 2.59
CA PHE A 26 -1.01 13.35 2.56
C PHE A 26 -1.82 14.50 1.97
N VAL A 27 -1.29 15.16 0.93
CA VAL A 27 -1.93 16.31 0.28
C VAL A 27 -2.24 15.98 -1.17
N LEU A 28 -3.50 16.19 -1.55
CA LEU A 28 -3.97 16.28 -2.93
C LEU A 28 -3.83 17.73 -3.42
N ARG A 29 -3.22 17.91 -4.59
CA ARG A 29 -3.09 19.21 -5.24
C ARG A 29 -3.67 19.14 -6.65
N LEU A 30 -4.54 20.06 -7.02
CA LEU A 30 -5.03 20.21 -8.38
C LEU A 30 -4.51 21.49 -9.02
N ARG A 31 -4.51 21.52 -10.35
CA ARG A 31 -4.22 22.74 -11.09
C ARG A 31 -5.30 23.79 -10.80
N PRO A 32 -4.95 25.10 -10.68
CA PRO A 32 -5.91 26.11 -10.22
C PRO A 32 -7.17 26.28 -11.07
N ASP A 33 -7.10 26.02 -12.37
CA ASP A 33 -8.27 26.04 -13.27
C ASP A 33 -9.25 24.91 -12.96
N LEU A 34 -8.76 23.72 -12.61
CA LEU A 34 -9.61 22.61 -12.18
C LEU A 34 -10.27 22.92 -10.84
N HIS A 35 -9.57 23.55 -9.90
CA HIS A 35 -10.17 24.01 -8.65
C HIS A 35 -11.37 24.92 -8.90
N LYS A 36 -11.24 25.90 -9.81
CA LYS A 36 -12.34 26.81 -10.17
C LYS A 36 -13.54 26.08 -10.79
N LEU A 37 -13.28 25.08 -11.63
CA LEU A 37 -14.34 24.24 -12.21
C LEU A 37 -15.04 23.37 -11.16
N LEU A 38 -14.32 22.94 -10.12
CA LEU A 38 -14.91 22.15 -9.03
C LEU A 38 -15.67 23.02 -8.03
N GLU A 39 -15.19 24.23 -7.74
CA GLU A 39 -15.86 25.19 -6.86
C GLU A 39 -17.21 25.67 -7.42
N SER A 40 -17.41 25.62 -8.74
CA SER A 40 -18.69 25.92 -9.37
C SER A 40 -19.70 24.75 -9.32
N THR A 41 -19.27 23.56 -8.88
CA THR A 41 -20.16 22.41 -8.73
C THR A 41 -20.91 22.45 -7.40
N GLN A 42 -22.13 21.90 -7.41
CA GLN A 42 -22.90 21.70 -6.19
C GLN A 42 -22.51 20.37 -5.54
N ASN A 43 -22.57 20.29 -4.21
CA ASN A 43 -22.42 19.02 -3.49
C ASN A 43 -23.55 18.04 -3.86
N GLY A 44 -23.24 16.74 -3.91
CA GLY A 44 -24.20 15.65 -4.13
C GLY A 44 -24.04 14.92 -5.46
N ILE A 45 -24.97 13.99 -5.73
CA ILE A 45 -25.05 13.22 -6.98
C ILE A 45 -25.88 14.02 -7.98
N HIS A 46 -25.36 14.17 -9.19
CA HIS A 46 -26.01 14.95 -10.26
C HIS A 46 -26.05 14.15 -11.55
N ASP A 47 -27.04 14.44 -12.39
CA ASP A 47 -27.14 13.88 -13.73
C ASP A 47 -25.98 14.33 -14.63
N SER A 48 -25.59 13.47 -15.56
CA SER A 48 -24.53 13.70 -16.55
C SER A 48 -24.77 14.96 -17.40
N SER A 49 -26.02 15.37 -17.59
CA SER A 49 -26.40 16.54 -18.37
C SER A 49 -26.22 17.87 -17.65
N LYS A 50 -25.94 17.85 -16.33
CA LYS A 50 -25.88 19.07 -15.52
C LYS A 50 -24.60 19.89 -15.74
N TYR A 51 -23.50 19.21 -16.05
CA TYR A 51 -22.18 19.83 -16.14
C TYR A 51 -21.61 19.68 -17.55
N ASP A 52 -20.82 20.67 -17.97
CA ASP A 52 -20.11 20.61 -19.24
C ASP A 52 -18.96 19.58 -19.22
N SER A 53 -18.43 19.28 -20.41
CA SER A 53 -17.35 18.32 -20.58
C SER A 53 -16.09 18.66 -19.79
N ASP A 54 -15.78 19.95 -19.63
CA ASP A 54 -14.59 20.40 -18.94
C ASP A 54 -14.71 20.17 -17.43
N THR A 55 -15.89 20.42 -16.88
CA THR A 55 -16.23 20.18 -15.47
C THR A 55 -16.23 18.68 -15.16
N ILE A 56 -16.83 17.85 -16.03
CA ILE A 56 -16.79 16.38 -15.90
C ILE A 56 -15.33 15.89 -15.94
N GLN A 57 -14.52 16.42 -16.86
CA GLN A 57 -13.11 16.06 -16.97
C GLN A 57 -12.30 16.50 -15.74
N ALA A 58 -12.59 17.68 -15.18
CA ALA A 58 -11.98 18.17 -13.94
C ALA A 58 -12.34 17.26 -12.76
N PHE A 59 -13.61 16.88 -12.62
CA PHE A 59 -14.05 15.96 -11.59
C PHE A 59 -13.40 14.58 -11.74
N SER A 60 -13.27 14.06 -12.96
CA SER A 60 -12.56 12.79 -13.18
C SER A 60 -11.11 12.82 -12.69
N THR A 61 -10.45 13.98 -12.80
CA THR A 61 -9.07 14.16 -12.31
C THR A 61 -9.04 14.19 -10.79
N TYR A 62 -9.95 14.95 -10.18
CA TYR A 62 -10.11 14.96 -8.73
C TYR A 62 -10.42 13.56 -8.18
N PHE A 63 -11.31 12.82 -8.83
CA PHE A 63 -11.66 11.45 -8.46
C PHE A 63 -10.45 10.51 -8.53
N HIS A 64 -9.65 10.58 -9.60
CA HIS A 64 -8.41 9.81 -9.73
C HIS A 64 -7.45 10.05 -8.56
N GLU A 65 -7.17 11.31 -8.23
CA GLU A 65 -6.29 11.65 -7.10
C GLU A 65 -6.92 11.28 -5.74
N THR A 66 -8.24 11.33 -5.61
CA THR A 66 -8.96 10.90 -4.41
C THR A 66 -8.84 9.39 -4.19
N ILE A 67 -8.85 8.60 -5.27
CA ILE A 67 -8.61 7.16 -5.18
C ILE A 67 -7.18 6.90 -4.66
N HIS A 68 -6.18 7.64 -5.11
CA HIS A 68 -4.82 7.51 -4.56
C HIS A 68 -4.76 7.82 -3.07
N TRP A 69 -5.50 8.82 -2.60
CA TRP A 69 -5.64 9.06 -1.16
C TRP A 69 -6.27 7.85 -0.45
N TRP A 70 -7.41 7.34 -0.94
CA TRP A 70 -8.06 6.13 -0.36
C TRP A 70 -7.13 4.92 -0.37
N GLN A 71 -6.37 4.70 -1.43
CA GLN A 71 -5.37 3.63 -1.49
C GLN A 71 -4.34 3.79 -0.38
N HIS A 72 -3.80 5.00 -0.18
CA HIS A 72 -2.74 5.24 0.79
C HIS A 72 -3.18 5.21 2.25
N ILE A 73 -4.43 5.54 2.55
CA ILE A 73 -4.91 5.61 3.94
C ILE A 73 -5.93 4.52 4.30
N GLY A 74 -6.57 3.90 3.30
CA GLY A 74 -7.65 2.94 3.46
C GLY A 74 -7.30 1.52 3.01
N SER A 75 -6.21 1.32 2.25
CA SER A 75 -5.72 -0.04 1.96
C SER A 75 -4.61 -0.47 2.91
N THR A 76 -4.50 -1.76 3.23
CA THR A 76 -3.43 -2.27 4.11
C THR A 76 -2.03 -1.94 3.55
N SER A 77 -1.79 -2.20 2.27
CA SER A 77 -0.48 -1.94 1.65
C SER A 77 -0.15 -0.45 1.65
N GLY A 78 -1.13 0.39 1.31
CA GLY A 78 -0.95 1.84 1.31
C GLY A 78 -0.74 2.39 2.71
N PHE A 79 -1.50 1.92 3.70
CA PHE A 79 -1.40 2.38 5.09
C PHE A 79 -0.05 2.01 5.71
N LEU A 80 0.45 0.81 5.43
CA LEU A 80 1.80 0.38 5.82
C LEU A 80 2.89 1.26 5.18
N LEU A 81 2.77 1.60 3.89
CA LEU A 81 3.68 2.54 3.24
C LEU A 81 3.62 3.95 3.85
N SER A 82 2.41 4.42 4.11
CA SER A 82 2.14 5.72 4.74
C SER A 82 2.77 5.84 6.13
N LEU A 83 2.82 4.74 6.88
CA LEU A 83 3.42 4.68 8.21
C LEU A 83 4.89 4.22 8.23
N SER A 84 5.49 3.91 7.09
CA SER A 84 6.87 3.40 7.03
C SER A 84 7.90 4.38 7.62
N TYR A 85 7.79 5.69 7.33
CA TYR A 85 8.69 6.69 7.91
C TYR A 85 8.45 6.90 9.43
N PRO A 86 7.21 7.08 9.91
CA PRO A 86 6.93 7.05 11.34
C PRO A 86 7.46 5.80 12.04
N ALA A 87 7.30 4.62 11.44
CA ALA A 87 7.79 3.35 11.98
C ALA A 87 9.32 3.34 12.06
N GLN A 88 10.02 3.74 11.00
CA GLN A 88 11.49 3.92 11.01
C GLN A 88 11.94 4.84 12.15
N CYS A 89 11.26 5.97 12.37
CA CYS A 89 11.61 6.89 13.46
C CYS A 89 11.41 6.24 14.84
N HIS A 90 10.30 5.52 15.03
CA HIS A 90 9.96 4.89 16.31
C HIS A 90 10.94 3.79 16.70
N ILE A 91 11.19 2.84 15.80
CA ILE A 91 12.08 1.71 16.08
C ILE A 91 13.53 2.15 16.27
N ASN A 92 13.94 3.23 15.59
CA ASN A 92 15.30 3.74 15.69
C ASN A 92 15.51 4.73 16.84
N PHE A 93 14.45 5.20 17.50
CA PHE A 93 14.54 6.20 18.56
C PHE A 93 15.51 5.84 19.70
N PRO A 94 15.47 4.63 20.30
CA PRO A 94 16.43 4.28 21.36
C PRO A 94 17.87 4.26 20.85
N PHE A 95 18.12 3.70 19.66
CA PHE A 95 19.46 3.64 19.09
C PHE A 95 19.99 5.02 18.70
N LEU A 96 19.13 5.92 18.21
CA LEU A 96 19.48 7.31 17.92
C LEU A 96 19.87 8.08 19.19
N LYS A 97 19.24 7.79 20.33
CA LYS A 97 19.64 8.37 21.62
C LYS A 97 21.05 7.92 22.02
N GLU A 98 21.33 6.62 21.95
CA GLU A 98 22.66 6.07 22.25
C GLU A 98 23.72 6.63 21.29
N TYR A 99 23.41 6.72 19.99
CA TYR A 99 24.28 7.33 18.99
C TYR A 99 24.60 8.80 19.32
N ILE A 100 23.61 9.62 19.68
CA ILE A 100 23.83 11.02 20.05
C ILE A 100 24.70 11.13 21.32
N GLN A 101 24.54 10.22 22.28
CA GLN A 101 25.35 10.22 23.50
C GLN A 101 26.83 9.91 23.23
N HIS A 102 27.12 9.01 22.29
CA HIS A 102 28.49 8.56 22.01
C HIS A 102 29.19 9.36 20.90
N THR A 103 28.48 9.72 19.84
CA THR A 103 29.02 10.38 18.64
C THR A 103 28.65 11.87 18.57
N GLY A 104 27.53 12.26 19.17
CA GLY A 104 26.89 13.56 18.95
C GLY A 104 26.04 13.62 17.66
N PRO A 105 25.46 14.78 17.34
CA PRO A 105 24.49 14.92 16.25
C PRO A 105 25.16 15.02 14.86
N LYS A 106 25.81 13.96 14.41
CA LYS A 106 26.45 13.89 13.08
C LYS A 106 25.51 13.25 12.05
N LYS A 107 25.42 13.84 10.86
CA LYS A 107 24.64 13.33 9.72
C LYS A 107 25.42 13.56 8.41
N PRO A 108 25.26 12.70 7.38
CA PRO A 108 24.49 11.45 7.37
C PRO A 108 25.18 10.32 8.16
N ILE A 109 24.39 9.53 8.91
CA ILE A 109 24.91 8.44 9.76
C ILE A 109 25.64 7.38 8.92
N ILE A 110 25.13 7.05 7.73
CA ILE A 110 25.78 6.11 6.80
C ILE A 110 27.19 6.56 6.39
N LYS A 111 27.36 7.85 6.06
CA LYS A 111 28.66 8.43 5.71
C LYS A 111 29.62 8.51 6.88
N TYR A 112 29.08 8.68 8.08
CA TYR A 112 29.86 8.57 9.29
C TYR A 112 30.35 7.13 9.48
N ASN A 113 29.46 6.15 9.37
CA ASN A 113 29.79 4.73 9.48
C ASN A 113 30.86 4.29 8.48
N GLU A 114 30.67 4.58 7.18
CA GLU A 114 31.62 4.26 6.10
C GLU A 114 33.05 4.79 6.37
N LYS A 115 33.16 5.93 7.05
CA LYS A 115 34.44 6.59 7.27
C LYS A 115 35.18 6.09 8.51
N TYR A 116 34.43 5.69 9.54
CA TYR A 116 35.00 5.48 10.87
C TYR A 116 34.85 4.05 11.40
N ALA A 117 33.93 3.24 10.87
CA ALA A 117 33.79 1.84 11.24
C ALA A 117 35.03 1.07 10.76
N LYS A 118 35.67 0.34 11.68
CA LYS A 118 36.89 -0.44 11.40
C LYS A 118 36.63 -1.94 11.32
N ASP A 119 35.60 -2.40 12.01
CA ASP A 119 35.24 -3.82 12.14
C ASP A 119 33.81 -4.04 11.63
N PHE A 120 33.58 -5.20 11.01
CA PHE A 120 32.25 -5.62 10.56
C PHE A 120 31.33 -6.00 11.74
N HIS A 121 31.91 -6.44 12.85
CA HIS A 121 31.23 -6.71 14.11
C HIS A 121 31.78 -5.77 15.19
N PRO A 122 31.27 -4.53 15.25
CA PRO A 122 31.77 -3.55 16.20
C PRO A 122 31.52 -4.00 17.64
N THR A 123 32.47 -3.70 18.51
CA THR A 123 32.34 -3.93 19.97
C THR A 123 32.27 -2.63 20.74
N ASP A 124 32.59 -1.51 20.11
CA ASP A 124 32.43 -0.19 20.69
C ASP A 124 30.95 0.25 20.67
N LYS A 125 30.57 1.00 21.70
CA LYS A 125 29.17 1.41 21.90
C LYS A 125 28.64 2.31 20.78
N GLU A 126 29.53 3.05 20.12
CA GLU A 126 29.18 3.95 19.03
C GLU A 126 28.66 3.18 17.81
N PHE A 127 29.44 2.23 17.29
CA PHE A 127 29.05 1.44 16.12
C PHE A 127 28.01 0.36 16.47
N LEU A 128 27.95 -0.10 17.72
CA LEU A 128 26.82 -0.91 18.22
C LEU A 128 25.48 -0.18 18.14
N ALA A 129 25.46 1.14 18.36
CA ALA A 129 24.25 1.95 18.21
C ALA A 129 23.93 2.25 16.73
N ILE A 130 24.96 2.44 15.89
CA ILE A 130 24.79 2.73 14.46
C ILE A 130 24.21 1.55 13.68
N ASN A 131 24.66 0.33 13.98
CA ASN A 131 24.28 -0.88 13.26
C ASN A 131 22.74 -1.07 13.13
N PRO A 132 21.95 -1.12 14.22
CA PRO A 132 20.50 -1.26 14.10
C PRO A 132 19.83 -0.06 13.43
N ILE A 133 20.38 1.16 13.54
CA ILE A 133 19.84 2.34 12.85
C ILE A 133 19.90 2.14 11.33
N LEU A 134 21.05 1.70 10.82
CA LEU A 134 21.26 1.47 9.40
C LEU A 134 20.43 0.29 8.90
N ASN A 135 20.47 -0.85 9.57
CA ASN A 135 19.73 -2.04 9.13
C ASN A 135 18.22 -1.77 9.09
N ASN A 136 17.64 -1.26 10.18
CA ASN A 136 16.21 -0.95 10.23
C ASN A 136 15.79 0.08 9.15
N PHE A 137 16.62 1.08 8.89
CA PHE A 137 16.36 2.05 7.83
C PHE A 137 16.36 1.38 6.46
N HIS A 138 17.41 0.62 6.16
CA HIS A 138 17.60 -0.06 4.88
C HIS A 138 16.55 -1.13 4.65
N ASP A 139 16.20 -1.96 5.63
CA ASP A 139 15.16 -2.97 5.52
C ASP A 139 13.81 -2.41 5.12
N ILE A 140 13.40 -1.29 5.74
CA ILE A 140 12.12 -0.65 5.38
C ILE A 140 12.21 -0.02 3.98
N GLU A 141 13.35 0.56 3.58
CA GLU A 141 13.51 1.08 2.22
C GLU A 141 13.60 -0.03 1.15
N PHE A 142 14.21 -1.16 1.46
CA PHE A 142 14.27 -2.34 0.60
C PHE A 142 12.88 -2.94 0.44
N PHE A 143 12.14 -3.11 1.53
CA PHE A 143 10.73 -3.51 1.49
C PHE A 143 9.92 -2.59 0.56
N LYS A 144 9.99 -1.27 0.76
CA LYS A 144 9.26 -0.29 -0.06
C LYS A 144 9.65 -0.41 -1.54
N SER A 145 10.93 -0.53 -1.84
CA SER A 145 11.44 -0.65 -3.21
C SER A 145 10.91 -1.92 -3.90
N LEU A 146 10.98 -3.06 -3.20
CA LEU A 146 10.47 -4.34 -3.68
C LEU A 146 8.95 -4.31 -3.87
N LEU A 147 8.21 -3.68 -2.96
CA LEU A 147 6.74 -3.61 -3.00
C LEU A 147 6.22 -2.67 -4.11
N ILE A 148 6.78 -1.46 -4.18
CA ILE A 148 6.30 -0.39 -5.07
C ILE A 148 6.69 -0.68 -6.51
N GLN A 149 7.97 -0.97 -6.74
CA GLN A 149 8.53 -1.16 -8.06
C GLN A 149 9.50 -2.34 -8.05
N PRO A 150 8.98 -3.58 -8.13
CA PRO A 150 9.82 -4.79 -8.10
C PRO A 150 10.94 -4.79 -9.15
N LYS A 151 10.79 -4.04 -10.25
CA LYS A 151 11.86 -3.84 -11.25
C LYS A 151 13.15 -3.27 -10.67
N SER A 152 13.09 -2.63 -9.49
CA SER A 152 14.24 -2.14 -8.71
C SER A 152 14.96 -3.24 -7.92
N ALA A 153 14.43 -4.46 -7.86
CA ALA A 153 14.96 -5.55 -7.03
C ALA A 153 16.44 -5.83 -7.27
N ASN A 154 16.94 -5.71 -8.52
CA ASN A 154 18.36 -5.89 -8.79
C ASN A 154 19.25 -4.89 -8.03
N SER A 155 18.80 -3.65 -7.83
CA SER A 155 19.57 -2.68 -7.04
C SER A 155 19.52 -2.98 -5.54
N VAL A 156 18.43 -3.56 -5.06
CA VAL A 156 18.24 -3.95 -3.66
C VAL A 156 19.06 -5.20 -3.32
N VAL A 157 18.95 -6.25 -4.13
CA VAL A 157 19.61 -7.54 -3.88
C VAL A 157 21.13 -7.47 -3.92
N ASN A 158 21.67 -6.49 -4.65
CA ASN A 158 23.11 -6.28 -4.77
C ASN A 158 23.64 -5.23 -3.76
N ASP A 159 22.81 -4.74 -2.84
CA ASP A 159 23.25 -3.85 -1.77
C ASP A 159 23.85 -4.66 -0.62
N ASP A 160 25.02 -4.25 -0.10
CA ASP A 160 25.74 -4.97 0.94
C ASP A 160 24.96 -5.05 2.27
N LEU A 161 23.97 -4.19 2.47
CA LEU A 161 23.10 -4.17 3.66
C LEU A 161 21.82 -4.99 3.49
N PHE A 162 21.58 -5.57 2.31
CA PHE A 162 20.38 -6.36 2.07
C PHE A 162 20.53 -7.79 2.62
N GLU A 163 19.76 -8.09 3.68
CA GLU A 163 19.74 -9.43 4.27
C GLU A 163 18.92 -10.40 3.42
N SER A 164 17.61 -10.18 3.28
CA SER A 164 16.73 -10.99 2.42
C SER A 164 15.37 -10.32 2.27
N VAL A 165 14.56 -10.76 1.30
CA VAL A 165 13.18 -10.27 1.14
C VAL A 165 12.37 -10.52 2.42
N GLY A 166 12.47 -11.72 2.97
CA GLY A 166 11.79 -12.11 4.19
C GLY A 166 12.20 -11.27 5.40
N HIS A 167 13.49 -10.91 5.51
CA HIS A 167 13.96 -10.03 6.58
C HIS A 167 13.36 -8.62 6.46
N SER A 168 13.40 -8.03 5.27
CA SER A 168 12.83 -6.68 5.05
C SER A 168 11.32 -6.64 5.29
N PHE A 169 10.58 -7.69 4.88
CA PHE A 169 9.15 -7.84 5.20
C PHE A 169 8.91 -7.96 6.71
N HIS A 170 9.67 -8.80 7.38
CA HIS A 170 9.57 -9.01 8.82
C HIS A 170 9.79 -7.70 9.59
N ILE A 171 10.91 -7.01 9.37
CA ILE A 171 11.25 -5.76 10.05
C ILE A 171 10.19 -4.70 9.78
N THR A 172 9.72 -4.57 8.53
CA THR A 172 8.72 -3.55 8.21
C THR A 172 7.38 -3.81 8.91
N TYR A 173 6.86 -5.03 8.83
CA TYR A 173 5.57 -5.36 9.45
C TYR A 173 5.64 -5.31 10.98
N SER A 174 6.71 -5.81 11.61
CA SER A 174 6.84 -5.78 13.06
C SER A 174 6.95 -4.34 13.58
N SER A 175 7.69 -3.49 12.86
CA SER A 175 7.79 -2.05 13.14
C SER A 175 6.46 -1.32 12.99
N PHE A 176 5.71 -1.63 11.93
CA PHE A 176 4.39 -1.08 11.69
C PHE A 176 3.39 -1.46 12.80
N VAL A 177 3.35 -2.73 13.19
CA VAL A 177 2.46 -3.18 14.27
C VAL A 177 2.88 -2.60 15.62
N SER A 178 4.18 -2.53 15.90
CA SER A 178 4.72 -1.90 17.11
C SER A 178 4.31 -0.42 17.21
N LEU A 179 4.39 0.30 16.09
CA LEU A 179 3.96 1.69 15.99
C LEU A 179 2.49 1.86 16.35
N LEU A 180 1.60 1.06 15.77
CA LEU A 180 0.17 1.10 16.07
C LEU A 180 -0.12 0.68 17.52
N SER A 181 0.56 -0.36 18.00
CA SER A 181 0.43 -0.82 19.38
C SER A 181 0.81 0.28 20.39
N SER A 182 1.80 1.12 20.07
CA SER A 182 2.20 2.23 20.94
C SER A 182 1.07 3.24 21.24
N ILE A 183 0.10 3.38 20.32
CA ILE A 183 -0.99 4.37 20.41
C ILE A 183 -2.31 3.79 20.91
N VAL A 184 -2.56 2.49 20.73
CA VAL A 184 -3.86 1.87 21.07
C VAL A 184 -3.76 0.54 21.82
N ASP A 185 -2.60 -0.11 21.86
CA ASP A 185 -2.48 -1.45 22.44
C ASP A 185 -1.09 -1.69 23.05
N ARG A 186 -0.71 -0.87 24.03
CA ARG A 186 0.63 -0.91 24.63
C ARG A 186 0.96 -2.23 25.32
N GLU A 187 -0.07 -2.96 25.75
CA GLU A 187 0.05 -4.27 26.38
C GLU A 187 -0.08 -5.43 25.37
N VAL A 188 -0.26 -5.11 24.08
CA VAL A 188 -0.35 -6.05 22.95
C VAL A 188 -1.39 -7.15 23.18
N LYS A 189 -2.60 -6.74 23.55
CA LYS A 189 -3.74 -7.61 23.86
C LYS A 189 -4.51 -8.05 22.61
N PHE A 190 -4.67 -7.16 21.63
CA PHE A 190 -5.55 -7.39 20.47
C PHE A 190 -4.87 -7.17 19.11
N MET A 191 -3.81 -6.37 19.06
CA MET A 191 -2.95 -6.19 17.89
C MET A 191 -2.08 -7.44 17.67
N PRO A 192 -1.60 -7.68 16.44
CA PRO A 192 -0.66 -8.78 16.17
C PRO A 192 0.60 -8.69 17.04
N LYS A 193 1.16 -9.85 17.42
CA LYS A 193 2.31 -9.92 18.34
C LYS A 193 3.63 -9.82 17.61
N GLY A 194 3.90 -8.66 17.00
CA GLY A 194 5.09 -8.42 16.17
C GLY A 194 6.42 -8.79 16.85
N TYR A 195 6.53 -8.59 18.16
CA TYR A 195 7.72 -8.94 18.94
C TYR A 195 8.00 -10.45 19.04
N ALA A 196 7.01 -11.30 18.77
CA ALA A 196 7.15 -12.76 18.83
C ALA A 196 7.57 -13.38 17.48
N TRP A 197 7.68 -12.56 16.43
CA TRP A 197 7.98 -13.04 15.07
C TRP A 197 9.47 -13.34 14.86
N ASP A 198 10.36 -12.71 15.63
CA ASP A 198 11.83 -12.85 15.50
C ASP A 198 12.28 -14.33 15.47
N GLU A 199 11.82 -15.13 16.43
CA GLU A 199 12.20 -16.56 16.51
C GLU A 199 11.69 -17.37 15.32
N LYS A 200 10.52 -17.00 14.79
CA LYS A 200 9.89 -17.70 13.66
C LYS A 200 10.62 -17.38 12.36
N PHE A 201 10.93 -16.11 12.10
CA PHE A 201 11.73 -15.73 10.92
C PHE A 201 13.16 -16.25 11.01
N LYS A 202 13.78 -16.25 12.18
CA LYS A 202 15.09 -16.86 12.39
C LYS A 202 15.09 -18.36 12.03
N ASN A 203 14.04 -19.09 12.42
CA ASN A 203 13.88 -20.50 12.07
C ASN A 203 13.86 -20.72 10.54
N LEU A 204 13.24 -19.82 9.79
CA LEU A 204 13.21 -19.90 8.32
C LEU A 204 14.61 -19.73 7.71
N THR A 205 15.39 -18.77 8.24
CA THR A 205 16.79 -18.57 7.83
C THR A 205 17.64 -19.79 8.19
N ASP A 206 17.51 -20.34 9.41
CA ASP A 206 18.26 -21.52 9.87
C ASP A 206 17.97 -22.76 9.00
N LYS A 207 16.72 -22.92 8.54
CA LYS A 207 16.28 -23.99 7.63
C LYS A 207 16.59 -23.73 6.16
N LYS A 208 17.15 -22.57 5.82
CA LYS A 208 17.44 -22.15 4.46
C LYS A 208 16.22 -22.10 3.55
N ILE A 209 15.11 -21.58 4.08
CA ILE A 209 13.90 -21.39 3.29
C ILE A 209 14.13 -20.25 2.29
N LYS A 210 13.70 -20.47 1.04
CA LYS A 210 13.87 -19.51 -0.05
C LYS A 210 13.26 -18.15 0.28
N ASN A 211 13.94 -17.08 -0.11
CA ASN A 211 13.65 -15.67 0.16
C ASN A 211 13.93 -15.22 1.61
N HIS A 212 14.44 -16.09 2.48
CA HIS A 212 14.76 -15.79 3.89
C HIS A 212 16.26 -15.86 4.21
N CYS A 213 17.12 -16.01 3.19
CA CYS A 213 18.56 -16.17 3.38
C CYS A 213 19.38 -15.11 2.65
N TYR A 214 20.49 -14.73 3.28
CA TYR A 214 21.48 -13.84 2.71
C TYR A 214 22.09 -14.37 1.41
N GLY A 215 22.25 -13.47 0.44
CA GLY A 215 22.85 -13.76 -0.87
C GLY A 215 21.94 -14.52 -1.84
N GLU A 216 20.68 -14.78 -1.48
CA GLU A 216 19.72 -15.37 -2.41
C GLU A 216 19.23 -14.35 -3.45
N SER A 217 18.94 -14.86 -4.66
CA SER A 217 18.22 -14.07 -5.65
C SER A 217 16.81 -13.74 -5.13
N ALA A 218 16.43 -12.46 -5.09
CA ALA A 218 15.05 -12.11 -4.79
C ALA A 218 14.12 -12.49 -5.94
N TYR A 219 12.92 -12.94 -5.58
CA TYR A 219 11.82 -13.05 -6.54
C TYR A 219 11.40 -11.65 -7.03
N ILE A 220 11.39 -11.46 -8.35
CA ILE A 220 10.94 -10.22 -9.00
C ILE A 220 9.53 -10.45 -9.55
N CYS A 221 8.52 -9.96 -8.83
CA CYS A 221 7.16 -9.92 -9.38
C CYS A 221 7.12 -8.91 -10.54
N PRO A 222 6.54 -9.21 -11.71
CA PRO A 222 6.47 -8.24 -12.80
C PRO A 222 5.56 -7.04 -12.50
N ILE A 223 4.67 -7.18 -11.51
CA ILE A 223 3.66 -6.20 -11.10
C ILE A 223 3.99 -5.68 -9.70
N GLY A 224 4.15 -4.37 -9.58
CA GLY A 224 4.34 -3.66 -8.32
C GLY A 224 3.08 -2.97 -7.84
N LEU A 225 3.13 -2.42 -6.63
CA LEU A 225 2.03 -1.65 -6.08
C LEU A 225 1.70 -0.41 -6.93
N ILE A 226 2.70 0.19 -7.60
CA ILE A 226 2.45 1.31 -8.52
C ILE A 226 1.53 0.91 -9.67
N ASP A 227 1.74 -0.27 -10.26
CA ASP A 227 0.90 -0.78 -11.35
C ASP A 227 -0.54 -1.03 -10.87
N LEU A 228 -0.70 -1.52 -9.64
CA LEU A 228 -2.01 -1.80 -9.06
C LEU A 228 -2.76 -0.52 -8.67
N PHE A 229 -2.07 0.43 -8.05
CA PHE A 229 -2.64 1.73 -7.65
C PHE A 229 -3.10 2.52 -8.86
N GLU A 230 -2.23 2.64 -9.85
CA GLU A 230 -2.53 3.32 -11.10
C GLU A 230 -3.61 2.61 -11.91
N GLY A 231 -3.57 1.27 -11.97
CA GLY A 231 -4.62 0.47 -12.59
C GLY A 231 -5.99 0.74 -11.97
N GLN A 232 -6.10 0.75 -10.64
CA GLN A 232 -7.38 0.95 -9.95
C GLN A 232 -7.88 2.40 -10.14
N ALA A 233 -7.01 3.39 -9.94
CA ALA A 233 -7.37 4.80 -10.07
C ALA A 233 -7.74 5.15 -11.51
N ARG A 234 -7.02 4.61 -12.51
CA ARG A 234 -7.28 4.89 -13.92
C ARG A 234 -8.55 4.23 -14.41
N PHE A 235 -8.78 2.95 -14.13
CA PHE A 235 -9.97 2.26 -14.62
C PHE A 235 -11.25 2.77 -13.95
N SER A 236 -11.18 3.15 -12.68
CA SER A 236 -12.28 3.84 -12.01
C SER A 236 -12.57 5.20 -12.66
N GLN A 237 -11.53 5.98 -13.00
CA GLN A 237 -11.69 7.24 -13.72
C GLN A 237 -12.31 7.02 -15.11
N MET A 238 -11.91 5.99 -15.84
CA MET A 238 -12.47 5.64 -17.15
C MET A 238 -13.94 5.22 -17.03
N GLN A 239 -14.30 4.43 -16.02
CA GLN A 239 -15.70 4.09 -15.75
C GLN A 239 -16.53 5.33 -15.43
N TYR A 240 -16.03 6.22 -14.57
CA TYR A 240 -16.69 7.49 -14.30
C TYR A 240 -16.95 8.28 -15.58
N LEU A 241 -15.92 8.49 -16.42
CA LEU A 241 -16.04 9.22 -17.67
C LEU A 241 -17.02 8.54 -18.64
N TYR A 242 -16.95 7.22 -18.76
CA TYR A 242 -17.84 6.44 -19.62
C TYR A 242 -19.31 6.59 -19.22
N PHE A 243 -19.64 6.47 -17.94
CA PHE A 243 -21.02 6.65 -17.49
C PHE A 243 -21.47 8.12 -17.53
N ALA A 244 -20.58 9.05 -17.18
CA ALA A 244 -20.86 10.48 -17.25
C ALA A 244 -21.05 10.97 -18.70
N SER A 245 -20.48 10.29 -19.69
CA SER A 245 -20.67 10.59 -21.11
C SER A 245 -21.84 9.80 -21.73
N ASN A 246 -22.81 9.34 -20.95
CA ASN A 246 -23.91 8.48 -21.42
C ASN A 246 -23.44 7.25 -22.23
N LYS A 247 -22.29 6.67 -21.85
CA LYS A 247 -21.68 5.48 -22.46
C LYS A 247 -21.15 5.68 -23.89
N GLU A 248 -20.92 6.92 -24.29
CA GLU A 248 -20.43 7.25 -25.64
C GLU A 248 -18.91 7.05 -25.82
N LEU A 249 -18.10 7.17 -24.75
CA LEU A 249 -16.65 7.05 -24.85
C LEU A 249 -16.20 5.62 -25.13
N THR A 250 -15.29 5.47 -26.10
CA THR A 250 -14.73 4.18 -26.53
C THR A 250 -13.30 3.98 -26.02
N TRP A 251 -12.78 2.75 -26.17
CA TRP A 251 -11.37 2.47 -25.96
C TRP A 251 -10.43 3.37 -26.77
N SER A 252 -10.83 3.75 -28.00
CA SER A 252 -10.02 4.63 -28.85
C SER A 252 -9.92 6.04 -28.28
N ASP A 253 -11.00 6.53 -27.66
CA ASP A 253 -11.02 7.85 -27.04
C ASP A 253 -10.10 7.89 -25.82
N PHE A 254 -10.16 6.86 -24.97
CA PHE A 254 -9.26 6.73 -23.84
C PHE A 254 -7.79 6.57 -24.26
N GLU A 255 -7.52 5.87 -25.37
CA GLU A 255 -6.16 5.77 -25.92
C GLU A 255 -5.63 7.14 -26.38
N LYS A 256 -6.46 7.92 -27.09
CA LYS A 256 -6.11 9.29 -27.53
C LYS A 256 -5.86 10.22 -26.35
N LEU A 257 -6.55 10.00 -25.22
CA LEU A 257 -6.32 10.72 -23.96
C LEU A 257 -5.08 10.24 -23.20
N GLY A 258 -4.37 9.22 -23.70
CA GLY A 258 -3.15 8.68 -23.08
C GLY A 258 -3.40 7.84 -21.83
N MET A 259 -4.63 7.39 -21.61
CA MET A 259 -5.06 6.68 -20.39
C MET A 259 -4.68 5.19 -20.38
N LEU A 260 -4.19 4.65 -21.50
CA LEU A 260 -3.97 3.22 -21.74
C LEU A 260 -2.50 2.88 -22.04
N LYS A 261 -1.56 3.50 -21.32
CA LYS A 261 -0.12 3.32 -21.57
C LYS A 261 0.68 3.20 -20.28
N GLY A 262 1.77 2.43 -20.34
CA GLY A 262 2.71 2.28 -19.23
C GLY A 262 2.07 1.73 -17.96
N VAL A 263 2.38 2.32 -16.81
CA VAL A 263 1.88 1.90 -15.48
C VAL A 263 0.37 1.94 -15.36
N TYR A 264 -0.33 2.74 -16.18
CA TYR A 264 -1.79 2.84 -16.15
C TYR A 264 -2.50 1.60 -16.74
N TYR A 265 -1.78 0.78 -17.52
CA TYR A 265 -2.37 -0.33 -18.29
C TYR A 265 -1.66 -1.68 -18.07
N SER A 266 -0.44 -1.67 -17.54
CA SER A 266 0.39 -2.87 -17.31
C SER A 266 -0.32 -3.96 -16.48
N ALA A 267 -0.97 -3.59 -15.38
CA ALA A 267 -1.72 -4.52 -14.55
C ALA A 267 -2.92 -5.12 -15.29
N PHE A 268 -3.61 -4.34 -16.14
CA PHE A 268 -4.76 -4.83 -16.90
C PHE A 268 -4.36 -5.79 -18.03
N GLU A 269 -3.28 -5.50 -18.76
CA GLU A 269 -2.75 -6.46 -19.76
C GLU A 269 -2.35 -7.78 -19.10
N THR A 270 -1.72 -7.69 -17.93
CA THR A 270 -1.33 -8.87 -17.15
C THR A 270 -2.55 -9.64 -16.67
N PHE A 271 -3.60 -8.94 -16.20
CA PHE A 271 -4.88 -9.54 -15.83
C PHE A 271 -5.46 -10.33 -17.01
N LEU A 272 -5.67 -9.70 -18.17
CA LEU A 272 -6.23 -10.34 -19.36
C LEU A 272 -5.44 -11.59 -19.78
N THR A 273 -4.10 -11.49 -19.75
CA THR A 273 -3.21 -12.60 -20.09
C THR A 273 -3.36 -13.77 -19.11
N LEU A 274 -3.37 -13.48 -17.81
CA LEU A 274 -3.42 -14.51 -16.77
C LEU A 274 -4.80 -15.14 -16.61
N THR A 275 -5.86 -14.39 -16.87
CA THR A 275 -7.23 -14.90 -16.84
C THR A 275 -7.65 -15.53 -18.15
N ASP A 276 -6.83 -15.46 -19.20
CA ASP A 276 -7.17 -15.91 -20.56
C ASP A 276 -8.47 -15.23 -21.02
N SER A 277 -8.39 -13.91 -21.17
CA SER A 277 -9.53 -13.04 -21.46
C SER A 277 -9.16 -12.03 -22.54
N GLU A 278 -10.13 -11.70 -23.38
CA GLU A 278 -9.97 -10.65 -24.38
C GLU A 278 -10.33 -9.28 -23.81
N LYS A 279 -9.83 -8.22 -24.43
CA LYS A 279 -10.23 -6.85 -24.06
C LYS A 279 -11.74 -6.72 -24.28
N PRO A 280 -12.53 -6.32 -23.27
CA PRO A 280 -13.97 -6.26 -23.40
C PRO A 280 -14.38 -5.13 -24.34
N LEU A 281 -15.63 -5.16 -24.83
CA LEU A 281 -16.13 -4.16 -25.79
C LEU A 281 -16.07 -2.71 -25.25
N ASN A 282 -16.32 -2.52 -23.95
CA ASN A 282 -16.29 -1.22 -23.30
C ASN A 282 -15.86 -1.35 -21.83
N VAL A 283 -15.63 -0.21 -21.18
CA VAL A 283 -15.12 -0.13 -19.80
C VAL A 283 -16.18 -0.39 -18.73
N GLY A 284 -17.46 -0.42 -19.11
CA GLY A 284 -18.57 -0.81 -18.24
C GLY A 284 -18.80 -2.33 -18.17
N SER A 285 -17.91 -3.14 -18.75
CA SER A 285 -18.01 -4.60 -18.74
C SER A 285 -17.82 -5.20 -17.33
N PRO A 286 -18.52 -6.31 -17.00
CA PRO A 286 -18.27 -7.09 -15.78
C PRO A 286 -16.80 -7.51 -15.61
N LEU A 287 -16.08 -7.72 -16.71
CA LEU A 287 -14.67 -8.07 -16.68
C LEU A 287 -13.80 -6.95 -16.10
N ILE A 288 -14.16 -5.68 -16.33
CA ILE A 288 -13.49 -4.53 -15.71
C ILE A 288 -13.83 -4.45 -14.22
N ALA A 289 -15.08 -4.73 -13.85
CA ALA A 289 -15.49 -4.75 -12.45
C ALA A 289 -14.75 -5.84 -11.67
N LEU A 290 -14.57 -7.03 -12.26
CA LEU A 290 -13.76 -8.11 -11.69
C LEU A 290 -12.29 -7.68 -11.54
N TYR A 291 -11.72 -7.05 -12.57
CA TYR A 291 -10.36 -6.52 -12.50
C TYR A 291 -10.18 -5.56 -11.32
N LEU A 292 -11.08 -4.56 -11.17
CA LEU A 292 -11.04 -3.61 -10.06
C LEU A 292 -11.17 -4.29 -8.69
N LEU A 293 -12.02 -5.32 -8.58
CA LEU A 293 -12.15 -6.12 -7.35
C LEU A 293 -10.83 -6.85 -7.02
N ILE A 294 -10.17 -7.44 -8.01
CA ILE A 294 -8.88 -8.14 -7.77
C ILE A 294 -7.82 -7.14 -7.31
N LEU A 295 -7.75 -5.95 -7.91
CA LEU A 295 -6.83 -4.91 -7.47
C LEU A 295 -7.05 -4.58 -5.99
N ASP A 296 -8.30 -4.39 -5.60
CA ASP A 296 -8.69 -4.12 -4.22
C ASP A 296 -8.25 -5.23 -3.25
N LEU A 297 -8.53 -6.51 -3.57
CA LEU A 297 -8.08 -7.64 -2.74
C LEU A 297 -6.55 -7.79 -2.68
N SER A 298 -5.87 -7.38 -3.76
CA SER A 298 -4.42 -7.49 -3.87
C SER A 298 -3.72 -6.47 -2.97
N ILE A 299 -4.21 -5.23 -2.91
CA ILE A 299 -3.64 -4.17 -2.09
C ILE A 299 -4.05 -4.24 -0.61
N ASN A 300 -5.00 -5.11 -0.28
CA ASN A 300 -5.50 -5.37 1.07
C ASN A 300 -5.11 -6.76 1.59
N PRO A 301 -3.82 -7.07 1.81
CA PRO A 301 -3.46 -8.23 2.61
C PRO A 301 -3.99 -8.08 4.04
N ALA A 302 -4.21 -9.23 4.68
CA ALA A 302 -4.76 -9.31 6.02
C ALA A 302 -3.82 -10.03 7.01
N GLU A 303 -2.80 -10.72 6.51
CA GLU A 303 -1.80 -11.42 7.33
C GLU A 303 -0.71 -10.44 7.79
N GLY A 304 -0.28 -10.56 9.05
CA GLY A 304 0.60 -9.59 9.71
C GLY A 304 -0.12 -8.30 10.17
N PHE A 305 -1.21 -7.91 9.49
CA PHE A 305 -2.16 -6.91 9.97
C PHE A 305 -3.47 -6.97 9.16
N PRO A 306 -4.66 -6.95 9.80
CA PRO A 306 -4.91 -6.89 11.24
C PRO A 306 -4.85 -8.25 11.95
N PHE A 307 -4.61 -9.34 11.22
CA PHE A 307 -4.44 -10.68 11.79
C PHE A 307 -2.96 -11.00 12.04
N ASP A 308 -2.71 -11.96 12.92
CA ASP A 308 -1.36 -12.49 13.14
C ASP A 308 -0.89 -13.33 11.93
N ILE A 309 0.40 -13.60 11.86
CA ILE A 309 0.99 -14.47 10.84
C ILE A 309 0.66 -15.92 11.17
N MET A 310 -0.04 -16.59 10.26
CA MET A 310 -0.44 -17.99 10.38
C MET A 310 0.61 -18.90 9.74
N ASN A 311 1.15 -18.51 8.58
CA ASN A 311 2.17 -19.26 7.89
C ASN A 311 3.35 -18.36 7.49
N TYR A 312 4.43 -18.45 8.28
CA TYR A 312 5.62 -17.63 8.09
C TYR A 312 6.36 -17.95 6.77
N GLU A 313 6.31 -19.18 6.26
CA GLU A 313 6.93 -19.57 4.99
C GLU A 313 6.20 -18.91 3.79
N GLU A 314 4.89 -18.75 3.90
CA GLU A 314 4.05 -18.15 2.85
C GLU A 314 3.83 -16.65 3.04
N PHE A 315 4.37 -16.05 4.11
CA PHE A 315 4.09 -14.66 4.48
C PHE A 315 4.37 -13.65 3.35
N ILE A 316 5.45 -13.82 2.60
CA ILE A 316 5.76 -12.95 1.45
C ILE A 316 4.68 -13.11 0.37
N ASN A 317 4.27 -14.34 0.07
CA ASN A 317 3.26 -14.62 -0.95
C ASN A 317 1.87 -14.10 -0.54
N SER A 318 1.55 -14.16 0.75
CA SER A 318 0.28 -13.74 1.30
C SER A 318 0.17 -12.23 1.50
N THR A 319 1.29 -11.51 1.58
CA THR A 319 1.29 -10.06 1.81
C THR A 319 1.76 -9.21 0.63
N HIS A 320 2.60 -9.75 -0.27
CA HIS A 320 3.07 -9.00 -1.43
C HIS A 320 1.91 -8.78 -2.43
N PRO A 321 1.49 -7.53 -2.71
CA PRO A 321 0.28 -7.24 -3.46
C PRO A 321 0.37 -7.71 -4.92
N GLY A 322 1.54 -7.57 -5.55
CA GLY A 322 1.80 -8.17 -6.87
C GLY A 322 1.64 -9.70 -6.90
N ILE A 323 2.15 -10.43 -5.91
CA ILE A 323 2.02 -11.90 -5.85
C ILE A 323 0.55 -12.29 -5.63
N ARG A 324 -0.14 -11.62 -4.71
CA ARG A 324 -1.58 -11.79 -4.48
C ARG A 324 -2.38 -11.59 -5.77
N PHE A 325 -2.12 -10.51 -6.50
CA PHE A 325 -2.75 -10.22 -7.79
C PHE A 325 -2.57 -11.37 -8.79
N MET A 326 -1.34 -11.85 -8.96
CA MET A 326 -1.03 -12.97 -9.85
C MET A 326 -1.76 -14.25 -9.43
N ASN A 327 -1.83 -14.53 -8.13
CA ASN A 327 -2.48 -15.73 -7.58
C ASN A 327 -4.01 -15.66 -7.75
N LEU A 328 -4.62 -14.49 -7.50
CA LEU A 328 -6.05 -14.26 -7.72
C LEU A 328 -6.41 -14.44 -9.21
N CYS A 329 -5.61 -13.91 -10.13
CA CYS A 329 -5.82 -14.11 -11.57
C CYS A 329 -5.77 -15.60 -11.96
N LYS A 330 -4.80 -16.37 -11.42
CA LYS A 330 -4.70 -17.82 -11.64
C LYS A 330 -5.91 -18.57 -11.07
N VAL A 331 -6.40 -18.17 -9.90
CA VAL A 331 -7.62 -18.76 -9.30
C VAL A 331 -8.82 -18.53 -10.21
N ILE A 332 -8.99 -17.33 -10.75
CA ILE A 332 -10.08 -17.03 -11.70
C ILE A 332 -9.97 -17.91 -12.94
N LYS A 333 -8.77 -18.02 -13.55
CA LYS A 333 -8.58 -18.87 -14.72
C LYS A 333 -8.93 -20.33 -14.46
N ASN A 334 -8.43 -20.88 -13.34
CA ASN A 334 -8.39 -22.32 -13.13
C ASN A 334 -9.56 -22.86 -12.31
N LYS A 335 -10.18 -22.04 -11.46
CA LYS A 335 -11.21 -22.47 -10.52
C LYS A 335 -12.54 -21.72 -10.67
N HIS A 336 -12.48 -20.42 -10.99
CA HIS A 336 -13.67 -19.56 -11.03
C HIS A 336 -13.80 -18.73 -12.32
N PRO A 337 -13.78 -19.35 -13.51
CA PRO A 337 -13.90 -18.61 -14.78
C PRO A 337 -15.25 -17.89 -14.91
N GLU A 338 -16.30 -18.36 -14.22
CA GLU A 338 -17.63 -17.76 -14.18
C GLU A 338 -17.63 -16.33 -13.62
N PHE A 339 -16.64 -15.96 -12.80
CA PHE A 339 -16.58 -14.61 -12.22
C PHE A 339 -16.31 -13.52 -13.24
N LYS A 340 -15.80 -13.86 -14.43
CA LYS A 340 -15.55 -12.90 -15.53
C LYS A 340 -16.82 -12.16 -15.97
N GLU A 341 -18.00 -12.74 -15.71
CA GLU A 341 -19.29 -12.20 -16.11
C GLU A 341 -20.22 -11.91 -14.90
N ALA A 342 -19.73 -12.08 -13.67
CA ALA A 342 -20.58 -12.14 -12.47
C ALA A 342 -20.89 -10.81 -11.79
N ILE A 343 -20.16 -9.73 -12.11
CA ILE A 343 -20.37 -8.41 -11.48
C ILE A 343 -21.08 -7.49 -12.46
N ILE A 344 -22.40 -7.34 -12.27
CA ILE A 344 -23.28 -6.61 -13.20
C ILE A 344 -23.88 -5.40 -12.50
N ASP A 345 -24.38 -5.57 -11.28
CA ASP A 345 -25.13 -4.54 -10.56
C ASP A 345 -24.25 -3.65 -9.68
N PHE A 346 -22.96 -3.99 -9.55
CA PHE A 346 -22.01 -3.31 -8.65
C PHE A 346 -22.51 -3.27 -7.20
N SER A 347 -23.19 -4.32 -6.77
CA SER A 347 -23.79 -4.43 -5.45
C SER A 347 -22.80 -4.89 -4.39
N SER A 348 -23.07 -4.56 -3.13
CA SER A 348 -22.31 -5.10 -2.00
C SER A 348 -22.37 -6.63 -1.93
N SER A 349 -23.49 -7.22 -2.34
CA SER A 349 -23.70 -8.67 -2.32
C SER A 349 -22.79 -9.41 -3.30
N GLU A 350 -22.69 -8.92 -4.55
CA GLU A 350 -21.74 -9.44 -5.54
C GLU A 350 -20.31 -9.29 -5.06
N TYR A 351 -19.96 -8.11 -4.53
CA TYR A 351 -18.63 -7.84 -3.99
C TYR A 351 -18.27 -8.84 -2.88
N TYR A 352 -19.11 -9.01 -1.84
CA TYR A 352 -18.81 -9.89 -0.72
C TYR A 352 -18.75 -11.37 -1.13
N LEU A 353 -19.62 -11.82 -2.05
CA LEU A 353 -19.61 -13.19 -2.54
C LEU A 353 -18.29 -13.52 -3.25
N ILE A 354 -17.90 -12.69 -4.20
CA ILE A 354 -16.73 -12.93 -5.05
C ILE A 354 -15.45 -12.71 -4.23
N SER A 355 -15.36 -11.62 -3.46
CA SER A 355 -14.18 -11.34 -2.62
C SER A 355 -13.90 -12.45 -1.61
N THR A 356 -14.94 -12.95 -0.94
CA THR A 356 -14.81 -14.05 0.03
C THR A 356 -14.35 -15.33 -0.65
N THR A 357 -14.93 -15.67 -1.80
CA THR A 357 -14.60 -16.90 -2.53
C THR A 357 -13.15 -16.87 -3.04
N LEU A 358 -12.72 -15.75 -3.63
CA LEU A 358 -11.37 -15.56 -4.12
C LEU A 358 -10.33 -15.55 -2.99
N SER A 359 -10.60 -14.84 -1.89
CA SER A 359 -9.67 -14.77 -0.74
C SER A 359 -9.43 -16.14 -0.12
N ARG A 360 -10.51 -16.92 0.09
CA ARG A 360 -10.40 -18.30 0.58
C ARG A 360 -9.63 -19.22 -0.38
N SER A 361 -9.75 -18.99 -1.69
CA SER A 361 -9.05 -19.79 -2.70
C SER A 361 -7.53 -19.58 -2.72
N ILE A 362 -7.05 -18.47 -2.13
CA ILE A 362 -5.63 -18.18 -1.89
C ILE A 362 -5.28 -18.27 -0.39
N GLU A 363 -6.12 -18.92 0.42
CA GLU A 363 -5.92 -19.15 1.86
C GLU A 363 -5.70 -17.86 2.67
N SER A 364 -6.33 -16.76 2.26
CA SER A 364 -6.24 -15.46 2.92
C SER A 364 -7.58 -15.05 3.55
N PRO A 365 -7.58 -14.36 4.71
CA PRO A 365 -8.78 -13.73 5.24
C PRO A 365 -9.44 -12.83 4.19
N SER A 366 -10.77 -12.85 4.14
CA SER A 366 -11.55 -12.01 3.22
C SER A 366 -11.68 -10.57 3.71
N THR A 367 -12.10 -9.67 2.82
CA THR A 367 -12.47 -8.30 3.19
C THR A 367 -13.49 -8.28 4.32
N LEU A 368 -14.48 -9.19 4.29
CA LEU A 368 -15.50 -9.27 5.33
C LEU A 368 -14.90 -9.71 6.69
N ASP A 369 -13.92 -10.62 6.68
CA ASP A 369 -13.22 -11.03 7.90
C ASP A 369 -12.44 -9.85 8.51
N VAL A 370 -11.77 -9.06 7.67
CA VAL A 370 -11.10 -7.82 8.08
C VAL A 370 -12.10 -6.82 8.66
N CYS A 371 -13.18 -6.51 7.96
CA CYS A 371 -14.23 -5.61 8.45
C CYS A 371 -14.77 -6.06 9.81
N ASN A 372 -15.06 -7.36 9.96
CA ASN A 372 -15.55 -7.92 11.23
C ASN A 372 -14.53 -7.78 12.35
N LYS A 373 -13.23 -7.97 12.07
CA LYS A 373 -12.14 -7.76 13.04
C LYS A 373 -12.08 -6.30 13.51
N ILE A 374 -12.19 -5.35 12.58
CA ILE A 374 -12.21 -3.92 12.89
C ILE A 374 -13.48 -3.52 13.67
N CYS A 375 -14.66 -4.03 13.28
CA CYS A 375 -15.89 -3.80 14.02
C CYS A 375 -15.81 -4.36 15.45
N ASN A 376 -15.21 -5.53 15.63
CA ASN A 376 -14.97 -6.08 16.96
C ASN A 376 -14.06 -5.17 17.80
N TRP A 377 -13.04 -4.54 17.21
CA TRP A 377 -12.23 -3.54 17.91
C TRP A 377 -13.05 -2.32 18.34
N LEU A 378 -13.92 -1.81 17.46
CA LEU A 378 -14.79 -0.68 17.74
C LEU A 378 -15.81 -0.95 18.86
N GLU A 379 -16.16 -2.21 19.10
CA GLU A 379 -17.11 -2.61 20.14
C GLU A 379 -16.44 -2.92 21.48
N ASN A 380 -15.22 -3.44 21.46
CA ASN A 380 -14.62 -4.07 22.64
C ASN A 380 -13.32 -3.40 23.13
N GLU A 381 -12.63 -2.61 22.31
CA GLU A 381 -11.33 -2.04 22.66
C GLU A 381 -11.46 -0.54 23.01
N GLU A 382 -11.35 -0.22 24.30
CA GLU A 382 -11.57 1.13 24.83
C GLU A 382 -10.68 2.19 24.15
N SER A 383 -9.42 1.85 23.88
CA SER A 383 -8.46 2.74 23.20
C SER A 383 -8.84 3.05 21.76
N ILE A 384 -9.48 2.12 21.06
CA ILE A 384 -9.99 2.30 19.69
C ILE A 384 -11.26 3.15 19.73
N ILE A 385 -12.15 2.90 20.69
CA ILE A 385 -13.35 3.73 20.91
C ILE A 385 -12.94 5.18 21.20
N GLU A 386 -11.92 5.39 22.04
CA GLU A 386 -11.37 6.71 22.31
C GLU A 386 -10.78 7.35 21.05
N LEU A 387 -9.97 6.61 20.29
CA LEU A 387 -9.41 7.10 19.03
C LEU A 387 -10.49 7.55 18.05
N MET A 388 -11.62 6.84 17.97
CA MET A 388 -12.73 7.25 17.10
C MET A 388 -13.52 8.45 17.63
N LYS A 389 -13.50 8.72 18.93
CA LYS A 389 -14.03 9.99 19.48
C LYS A 389 -13.13 11.18 19.11
N GLU A 390 -11.81 10.99 19.15
CA GLU A 390 -10.84 11.98 18.66
C GLU A 390 -11.09 12.31 17.18
N GLU A 391 -11.37 11.28 16.36
CA GLU A 391 -11.70 11.46 14.94
C GLU A 391 -12.98 12.26 14.71
N GLN A 392 -14.05 11.94 15.43
CA GLN A 392 -15.33 12.62 15.30
C GLN A 392 -15.26 14.09 15.70
N ASN A 393 -14.50 14.42 16.73
CA ASN A 393 -14.35 15.79 17.23
C ASN A 393 -13.22 16.56 16.54
N PHE A 394 -12.41 15.89 15.72
CA PHE A 394 -11.16 16.41 15.16
C PHE A 394 -10.21 16.98 16.23
N ASP A 395 -10.20 16.35 17.41
CA ASP A 395 -9.42 16.74 18.58
C ASP A 395 -8.60 15.53 19.05
N TYR A 396 -7.37 15.45 18.55
CA TYR A 396 -6.48 14.32 18.79
C TYR A 396 -5.49 14.60 19.90
N LYS A 397 -5.16 13.56 20.67
CA LYS A 397 -4.08 13.64 21.65
C LYS A 397 -2.76 14.02 20.97
N PRO A 398 -1.89 14.82 21.64
CA PRO A 398 -0.62 15.26 21.07
C PRO A 398 0.37 14.11 20.87
N GLU A 399 0.26 13.04 21.66
CA GLU A 399 1.13 11.87 21.52
C GLU A 399 0.88 11.16 20.20
N ASN A 400 1.91 11.05 19.36
CA ASN A 400 1.85 10.37 18.07
C ASN A 400 0.65 10.83 17.22
N GLN A 401 0.26 12.10 17.32
CA GLN A 401 -0.94 12.67 16.72
C GLN A 401 -1.13 12.31 15.23
N PRO A 402 -0.09 12.38 14.35
CA PRO A 402 -0.27 12.00 12.94
C PRO A 402 -0.67 10.53 12.77
N ILE A 403 -0.16 9.65 13.63
CA ILE A 403 -0.43 8.20 13.59
C ILE A 403 -1.85 7.93 14.04
N ARG A 404 -2.30 8.63 15.10
CA ARG A 404 -3.70 8.57 15.57
C ARG A 404 -4.66 8.98 14.47
N LEU A 405 -4.39 10.12 13.81
CA LEU A 405 -5.21 10.61 12.69
C LEU A 405 -5.25 9.60 11.54
N LEU A 406 -4.11 9.09 11.10
CA LEU A 406 -4.09 8.15 9.97
C LEU A 406 -4.77 6.82 10.32
N PHE A 407 -4.57 6.31 11.54
CA PHE A 407 -5.18 5.06 11.95
C PHE A 407 -6.69 5.17 12.14
N SER A 408 -7.20 6.29 12.65
CA SER A 408 -8.65 6.52 12.74
C SER A 408 -9.30 6.59 11.36
N GLN A 409 -8.63 7.19 10.36
CA GLN A 409 -9.13 7.21 8.98
C GLN A 409 -9.11 5.82 8.34
N PHE A 410 -8.05 5.02 8.58
CA PHE A 410 -8.02 3.62 8.16
C PHE A 410 -9.23 2.85 8.73
N ILE A 411 -9.46 2.92 10.04
CA ILE A 411 -10.60 2.27 10.71
C ILE A 411 -11.94 2.74 10.14
N LYS A 412 -12.09 4.04 9.88
CA LYS A 412 -13.31 4.62 9.31
C LYS A 412 -13.62 4.10 7.92
N ILE A 413 -12.61 3.83 7.10
CA ILE A 413 -12.76 3.28 5.75
C ILE A 413 -12.98 1.76 5.80
N SER A 414 -12.33 1.06 6.73
CA SER A 414 -12.38 -0.40 6.82
C SER A 414 -13.61 -0.96 7.56
N LYS A 415 -14.36 -0.14 8.29
CA LYS A 415 -15.61 -0.58 8.95
C LYS A 415 -16.74 -0.75 7.93
N LYS A 416 -17.63 -1.71 8.20
CA LYS A 416 -18.76 -2.07 7.35
C LYS A 416 -19.82 -0.98 7.24
#